data_AF-A0A392R362-F1
#
_entry.id   AF-A0A392R362-F1
#
_cell.length_a   1.000
_cell.length_b   1.000
_cell.length_c   1.000
_cell.angle_alpha   90.00
_cell.angle_beta   90.00
_cell.angle_gamma   90.00
#
_symmetry.space_group_name_H-M   'P 1'
#
loop_
_entity.id
_entity.type
_entity.pdbx_description
1 polymer ?
#
loop_
_entity_poly.entity_id
_entity_poly.type
_entity_poly.pdbx_seq_one_letter_code
_entity_poly.pdbx_strand_id
1 'polypeptide(L)' 'MGSDLGWRLDVGWKNYWAMACHLAWSWRNKEKHDDAFFRPTLPAEYVMRRLRMYCVADKAMNLKCDVQRNL' A
#
# COMPACT_ATOMS: atom_id res chain seq x y z
N MET A 1 -6.74 17.53 17.69
CA MET A 1 -7.85 16.54 17.68
C MET A 1 -8.16 16.23 16.22
N GLY A 2 -8.04 15.01 15.68
CA GLY A 2 -7.63 13.73 16.23
C GLY A 2 -6.97 12.90 15.13
N SER A 3 -5.87 12.25 15.49
CA SER A 3 -5.19 11.25 14.71
C SER A 3 -5.97 9.94 14.76
N ASP A 4 -6.91 9.74 13.83
CA ASP A 4 -7.76 8.54 13.76
C ASP A 4 -7.76 7.87 12.37
N LEU A 5 -6.66 8.03 11.63
CA LEU A 5 -6.43 7.35 10.34
C LEU A 5 -5.66 6.02 10.48
N GLY A 6 -5.11 5.76 11.67
CA GLY A 6 -4.22 4.62 11.92
C GLY A 6 -4.96 3.31 12.14
N TRP A 7 -6.05 3.36 12.91
CA TRP A 7 -6.77 2.17 13.39
C TRP A 7 -8.06 1.85 12.60
N ARG A 8 -8.60 2.83 11.84
CA ARG A 8 -9.87 2.67 11.10
C ARG A 8 -9.81 1.86 9.81
N LEU A 9 -8.63 1.53 9.30
CA LEU A 9 -8.52 0.85 8.00
C LEU A 9 -8.41 -0.68 8.11
N ASP A 10 -8.50 -1.25 9.33
CA ASP A 10 -8.43 -2.69 9.61
C ASP A 10 -7.48 -3.42 8.65
N VAL A 11 -6.25 -2.88 8.57
CA VAL A 11 -5.28 -3.34 7.58
C VAL A 11 -4.75 -4.66 8.10
N GLY A 12 -5.38 -5.75 7.67
CA GLY A 12 -5.08 -7.09 8.16
C GLY A 12 -3.59 -7.40 8.04
N TRP A 13 -3.02 -7.98 9.10
CA TRP A 13 -1.60 -8.30 9.22
C TRP A 13 -1.05 -9.08 8.01
N LYS A 14 -1.88 -9.95 7.42
CA LYS A 14 -1.56 -10.69 6.17
C LYS A 14 -1.23 -9.76 4.99
N ASN A 15 -2.01 -8.69 4.83
CA ASN A 15 -1.88 -7.76 3.71
C ASN A 15 -0.63 -6.89 3.88
N TYR A 16 -0.34 -6.51 5.13
CA TYR A 16 0.89 -5.81 5.47
C TYR A 16 2.12 -6.63 5.06
N TRP A 17 2.20 -7.90 5.49
CA TRP A 17 3.33 -8.75 5.15
C TRP A 17 3.42 -9.08 3.67
N ALA A 18 2.30 -9.30 2.98
CA ALA A 18 2.30 -9.48 1.52
C ALA A 18 2.91 -8.26 0.81
N MET A 19 2.50 -7.05 1.19
CA MET A 19 3.04 -5.80 0.65
C MET A 19 4.51 -5.60 1.01
N ALA A 20 4.89 -5.90 2.26
CA ALA A 20 6.25 -5.79 2.75
C ALA A 20 7.21 -6.71 1.97
N CYS A 21 6.86 -7.98 1.79
CA CYS A 21 7.66 -8.95 1.05
C CYS A 21 7.84 -8.54 -0.42
N HIS A 22 6.76 -8.13 -1.08
CA HIS A 22 6.82 -7.64 -2.45
C HIS A 22 7.75 -6.42 -2.57
N LEU A 23 7.60 -5.43 -1.70
CA LEU A 23 8.44 -4.23 -1.71
C LEU A 23 9.90 -4.56 -1.40
N ALA A 24 10.17 -5.43 -0.43
CA ALA A 24 11.52 -5.86 -0.08
C ALA A 24 12.23 -6.53 -1.27
N TRP A 25 11.53 -7.43 -1.98
CA TRP A 25 12.03 -8.07 -3.18
C TRP A 25 12.29 -7.05 -4.31
N SER A 26 11.34 -6.13 -4.55
CA SER A 26 11.49 -5.09 -5.56
C SER A 26 12.66 -4.15 -5.26
N TRP A 27 12.81 -3.71 -4.02
CA TRP A 27 13.94 -2.87 -3.60
C TRP A 27 15.26 -3.59 -3.79
N ARG A 28 15.35 -4.86 -3.42
CA ARG A 28 16.58 -5.64 -3.62
C ARG A 28 16.99 -5.73 -5.09
N ASN A 29 16.02 -5.88 -6.00
CA ASN A 29 16.29 -5.92 -7.44
C ASN A 29 16.71 -4.55 -7.97
N LYS A 30 16.07 -3.47 -7.51
CA LYS A 30 16.45 -2.11 -7.91
C LYS A 30 17.84 -1.74 -7.40
N GLU A 31 18.16 -2.03 -6.15
CA GLU A 31 19.51 -1.86 -5.59
C GLU A 31 20.60 -2.58 -6.40
N LYS A 32 20.25 -3.63 -7.15
CA LYS A 32 21.20 -4.39 -7.97
C LYS A 32 21.33 -3.85 -9.40
N HIS A 33 20.30 -3.20 -9.93
CA HIS A 33 20.16 -2.92 -11.37
C HIS A 33 19.92 -1.45 -11.70
N ASP A 34 19.68 -0.62 -10.69
CA ASP A 34 19.40 0.80 -10.81
C ASP A 34 20.32 1.54 -9.83
N ASP A 35 21.45 2.03 -10.33
CA ASP A 35 22.48 2.72 -9.54
C ASP A 35 21.95 4.01 -8.89
N ALA A 36 20.82 4.54 -9.38
CA ALA A 36 20.16 5.72 -8.81
C ALA A 36 19.12 5.37 -7.73
N PHE A 37 18.86 4.08 -7.49
CA PHE A 37 17.85 3.67 -6.53
C PHE A 37 18.37 3.70 -5.09
N PHE A 38 17.66 4.47 -4.25
CA PHE A 38 17.84 4.45 -2.80
C PHE A 38 16.60 3.91 -2.11
N ARG A 39 16.81 2.96 -1.19
CA ARG A 39 15.73 2.42 -0.36
C ARG A 39 15.12 3.53 0.51
N PRO A 40 13.79 3.53 0.73
CA PRO A 40 13.16 4.48 1.66
C PRO A 40 13.73 4.36 3.08
N THR A 41 13.98 5.51 3.74
CA THR A 41 14.55 5.59 5.09
C THR A 41 13.65 5.01 6.18
N LEU A 42 12.33 5.02 5.98
CA LEU A 42 11.34 4.45 6.89
C LEU A 42 10.51 3.36 6.17
N PRO A 43 11.07 2.14 5.98
CA PRO A 43 10.44 1.10 5.18
C PRO A 43 9.05 0.69 5.66
N ALA A 44 8.86 0.54 6.98
CA ALA A 44 7.59 0.13 7.57
C ALA A 44 6.47 1.16 7.30
N GLU A 45 6.76 2.45 7.45
CA GLU A 45 5.82 3.53 7.14
C GLU A 45 5.51 3.58 5.64
N TYR A 46 6.50 3.34 4.79
CA TYR A 46 6.32 3.27 3.35
C TYR A 46 5.37 2.13 2.96
N VAL A 47 5.56 0.93 3.53
CA VAL A 47 4.68 -0.22 3.32
C VAL A 47 3.25 0.12 3.74
N MET A 48 3.07 0.68 4.94
CA MET A 48 1.75 1.10 5.43
C MET A 48 1.08 2.12 4.52
N ARG A 49 1.83 3.14 4.08
CA ARG A 49 1.32 4.17 3.17
C ARG A 49 0.88 3.58 1.83
N ARG A 50 1.70 2.70 1.24
CA ARG A 50 1.37 2.01 -0.02
C ARG A 50 0.11 1.16 0.13
N LEU A 51 0.02 0.39 1.21
CA LEU A 51 -1.13 -0.47 1.45
C LEU A 51 -2.42 0.34 1.63
N ARG A 52 -2.37 1.48 2.35
CA ARG A 52 -3.51 2.40 2.46
C ARG A 52 -3.95 2.94 1.11
N MET A 53 -3.02 3.31 0.24
CA MET A 53 -3.34 3.78 -1.12
C MET A 53 -4.06 2.70 -1.94
N TYR A 54 -3.63 1.44 -1.85
CA TYR A 54 -4.32 0.32 -2.49
C TYR A 54 -5.73 0.11 -1.92
N CYS A 55 -5.91 0.17 -0.60
CA CYS A 55 -7.24 0.07 0.00
C CYS A 55 -8.19 1.19 -0.45
N VAL A 56 -7.69 2.41 -0.59
CA VAL A 56 -8.49 3.55 -1.10
C VAL A 56 -8.85 3.35 -2.57
N ALA A 57 -7.87 2.93 -3.39
CA ALA A 57 -8.10 2.68 -4.81
C ALA A 57 -9.12 1.54 -5.03
N ASP A 58 -9.00 0.45 -4.28
CA ASP A 58 -9.92 -0.68 -4.33
C ASP A 58 -11.35 -0.25 -3.97
N LYS A 59 -11.53 0.49 -2.87
CA LYS A 59 -12.83 1.08 -2.51
C LYS A 59 -13.39 1.99 -3.60
N ALA A 60 -12.56 2.86 -4.18
CA ALA A 60 -13.00 3.74 -5.26
C ALA A 60 -13.42 2.97 -6.53
N MET A 61 -12.73 1.87 -6.84
CA MET A 61 -13.08 1.01 -7.98
C MET A 61 -14.36 0.21 -7.73
N ASN A 62 -14.55 -0.32 -6.52
CA ASN A 62 -15.76 -1.05 -6.16
C ASN A 62 -16.98 -0.12 -6.13
N LEU A 63 -16.85 1.11 -5.61
CA LEU A 63 -17.88 2.14 -5.69
C LEU A 63 -18.27 2.46 -7.14
N LYS A 64 -17.30 2.54 -8.06
CA LYS A 64 -17.58 2.77 -9.49
C LYS A 64 -18.30 1.60 -10.14
N CYS A 65 -17.95 0.36 -9.80
CA CYS A 65 -18.59 -0.83 -10.33
C CYS A 65 -20.05 -0.95 -9.85
N ASP A 66 -20.35 -0.61 -8.60
CA ASP A 66 -21.73 -0.60 -8.08
C ASP A 66 -22.58 0.52 -8.70
N VAL A 67 -22.00 1.69 -8.96
CA VAL A 67 -22.69 2.77 -9.70
C VAL A 67 -23.00 2.35 -11.14
N GLN A 68 -22.10 1.60 -11.80
CA GLN A 68 -22.31 1.11 -13.16
C GLN A 68 -23.27 -0.09 -13.27
N ARG A 69 -23.60 -0.78 -12.18
CA ARG A 69 -24.58 -1.89 -12.18
C ARG A 69 -26.04 -1.43 -12.08
N ASN A 70 -26.29 -0.13 -11.89
CA ASN A 70 -27.63 0.45 -11.72
C ASN A 70 -28.09 1.28 -12.95
N LEU A 71 -27.51 1.04 -14.12
CA LEU A 71 -27.93 1.57 -15.42
C LEU A 71 -28.10 0.41 -16.40
#